data_AF-A0A2V5Z3P3-F1
#
_entry.id   AF-A0A2V5Z3P3-F1
#
_cell.length_a   1.000
_cell.length_b   1.000
_cell.length_c   1.000
_cell.angle_alpha   90.00
_cell.angle_beta   90.00
_cell.angle_gamma   90.00
#
_symmetry.space_group_name_H-M   'P 1'
#
loop_
_entity.id
_entity.type
_entity.pdbx_description
1 polymer ?
#
loop_
_entity_poly.entity_id
_entity_poly.type
_entity_poly.pdbx_seq_one_letter_code
_entity_poly.pdbx_strand_id
1 'polypeptide(L)'
;MTGRLLAADQPQSEDELTKFKRDYADVLALEGTSKSEILAIARILRAKPEIAIDQTAASGEYCFNSGHGTMVHFATQPERTSEDIVYEFDVSGLIAAGLDPSRLQQLPERGRMTPGTWYFLAKGQQDPHHARAMPNPTIAIAVNIK
;
A
#
# COMPACT_ATOMS: atom_id res chain seq x y z
N MET A 1 -36.30 -33.74 35.58
CA MET A 1 -35.96 -32.48 36.28
C MET A 1 -34.45 -32.39 36.31
N THR A 2 -33.87 -31.69 35.33
CA THR A 2 -33.33 -30.31 35.42
C THR A 2 -31.93 -30.27 36.03
N GLY A 3 -30.97 -29.84 35.20
CA GLY A 3 -29.61 -29.56 35.60
C GLY A 3 -28.82 -28.96 34.44
N ARG A 4 -29.33 -27.87 33.87
CA ARG A 4 -28.70 -27.04 32.84
C ARG A 4 -27.43 -26.45 33.44
N LEU A 5 -26.26 -27.02 33.12
CA LEU A 5 -24.97 -26.39 33.41
C LEU A 5 -24.83 -25.21 32.46
N LEU A 6 -24.86 -24.03 33.07
CA LEU A 6 -24.59 -22.74 32.47
C LEU A 6 -23.22 -22.81 31.80
N ALA A 7 -23.18 -22.61 30.49
CA ALA A 7 -21.96 -22.22 29.80
C ALA A 7 -21.52 -20.90 30.45
N ALA A 8 -20.38 -20.92 31.12
CA ALA A 8 -19.74 -19.72 31.60
C ALA A 8 -19.40 -18.86 30.38
N ASP A 9 -20.02 -17.68 30.29
CA ASP A 9 -19.50 -16.58 29.48
C ASP A 9 -18.06 -16.34 29.95
N GLN A 10 -17.10 -16.80 29.14
CA GLN A 10 -15.70 -16.53 29.38
C GLN A 10 -15.42 -15.03 29.17
N PRO A 11 -14.48 -14.43 29.92
CA PRO A 11 -14.08 -13.02 29.82
C PRO A 11 -13.29 -12.68 28.52
N GLN A 12 -13.50 -13.43 27.44
CA GLN A 12 -12.84 -13.26 26.15
C GLN A 12 -13.27 -11.98 25.40
N SER A 13 -14.45 -11.44 25.71
CA SER A 13 -15.09 -10.40 24.89
C SER A 13 -14.62 -8.97 25.16
N GLU A 14 -14.23 -8.61 26.38
CA GLU A 14 -13.81 -7.23 26.72
C GLU A 14 -12.38 -6.94 26.24
N ASP A 15 -11.47 -7.91 26.33
CA ASP A 15 -10.07 -7.76 25.90
C ASP A 15 -9.96 -7.73 24.37
N GLU A 16 -10.69 -8.62 23.67
CA GLU A 16 -10.73 -8.63 22.21
C GLU A 16 -11.37 -7.37 21.63
N LEU A 17 -12.45 -6.87 22.23
CA LEU A 17 -13.08 -5.62 21.79
C LEU A 17 -12.17 -4.41 22.01
N THR A 18 -11.45 -4.37 23.14
CA THR A 18 -10.50 -3.30 23.44
C THR A 18 -9.33 -3.32 22.45
N LYS A 19 -8.78 -4.50 22.17
CA LYS A 19 -7.76 -4.70 21.13
C LYS A 19 -8.26 -4.27 19.76
N PHE A 20 -9.45 -4.72 19.35
CA PHE A 20 -10.04 -4.33 18.07
C PHE A 20 -10.21 -2.82 17.94
N LYS A 21 -10.76 -2.15 18.96
CA LYS A 21 -10.93 -0.69 18.95
C LYS A 21 -9.61 0.06 18.84
N ARG A 22 -8.55 -0.45 19.48
CA ARG A 22 -7.21 0.14 19.40
C ARG A 22 -6.60 -0.08 18.02
N ASP A 23 -6.61 -1.31 17.52
CA ASP A 23 -5.95 -1.68 16.26
C ASP A 23 -6.64 -1.03 15.05
N TYR A 24 -7.93 -0.69 15.16
CA TYR A 24 -8.72 0.01 14.13
C TYR A 24 -9.06 1.47 14.50
N ALA A 25 -8.41 2.08 15.49
CA ALA A 25 -8.78 3.39 16.02
C ALA A 25 -8.89 4.46 14.91
N ASP A 26 -7.89 4.52 14.01
CA ASP A 26 -7.88 5.48 12.91
C ASP A 26 -9.04 5.25 11.93
N VAL A 27 -9.34 3.99 11.59
CA VAL A 27 -10.46 3.64 10.70
C VAL A 27 -11.81 3.96 11.35
N LEU A 28 -11.94 3.72 12.66
CA LEU A 28 -13.16 4.00 13.42
C LEU A 28 -13.42 5.51 13.59
N ALA A 29 -12.36 6.33 13.57
CA ALA A 29 -12.46 7.79 13.63
C ALA A 29 -12.88 8.44 12.30
N LEU A 30 -12.82 7.70 11.18
CA LEU A 30 -13.25 8.23 9.88
C LEU A 30 -14.78 8.36 9.80
N GLU A 31 -15.23 9.43 9.16
CA GLU A 31 -16.64 9.67 8.82
C GLU A 31 -16.83 9.99 7.32
N GLY A 32 -18.08 10.01 6.87
CA GLY A 32 -18.45 10.43 5.50
C GLY A 32 -17.72 9.69 4.37
N THR A 33 -17.16 10.47 3.44
CA THR A 33 -16.48 9.95 2.23
C THR A 33 -15.24 9.14 2.57
N SER A 34 -14.37 9.61 3.46
CA SER A 34 -13.11 8.93 3.80
C SER A 34 -13.36 7.54 4.39
N LYS A 35 -14.38 7.40 5.25
CA LYS A 35 -14.81 6.08 5.74
C LYS A 35 -15.28 5.20 4.58
N SER A 36 -16.06 5.75 3.67
CA SER A 36 -16.62 5.01 2.54
C SER A 36 -15.53 4.50 1.58
N GLU A 37 -14.48 5.29 1.36
CA GLU A 37 -13.31 4.92 0.56
C GLU A 37 -12.52 3.77 1.19
N ILE A 38 -12.16 3.88 2.48
CA ILE A 38 -11.45 2.81 3.19
C ILE A 38 -12.28 1.51 3.22
N LEU A 39 -13.60 1.60 3.40
CA LEU A 39 -14.47 0.42 3.34
C LEU A 39 -14.54 -0.20 1.93
N ALA A 40 -14.44 0.60 0.86
CA ALA A 40 -14.38 0.08 -0.50
C ALA A 40 -13.07 -0.71 -0.73
N ILE A 41 -11.93 -0.15 -0.30
CA ILE A 41 -10.63 -0.81 -0.35
C ILE A 41 -10.65 -2.12 0.46
N ALA A 42 -11.18 -2.09 1.69
CA ALA A 42 -11.29 -3.28 2.53
C ALA A 42 -12.13 -4.39 1.88
N ARG A 43 -13.22 -4.06 1.17
CA ARG A 43 -14.03 -5.04 0.44
C ARG A 43 -13.28 -5.66 -0.73
N ILE A 44 -12.48 -4.87 -1.45
CA ILE A 44 -11.61 -5.35 -2.54
C ILE A 44 -10.57 -6.33 -1.97
N LEU A 45 -9.86 -5.93 -0.92
CA LEU A 45 -8.84 -6.78 -0.27
C LEU A 45 -9.43 -8.06 0.30
N ARG A 46 -10.65 -8.01 0.86
CA ARG A 46 -11.34 -9.22 1.31
C ARG A 46 -11.67 -10.16 0.15
N ALA A 47 -11.98 -9.63 -1.03
CA ALA A 47 -12.32 -10.42 -2.21
C ALA A 47 -11.08 -10.96 -2.94
N LYS A 48 -9.95 -10.26 -2.87
CA LYS A 48 -8.68 -10.59 -3.53
C LYS A 48 -7.50 -10.28 -2.60
N PRO A 49 -7.28 -11.06 -1.53
CA PRO A 49 -6.24 -10.76 -0.53
C PRO A 49 -4.82 -10.81 -1.11
N GLU A 50 -4.60 -11.55 -2.19
CA GLU A 50 -3.30 -11.72 -2.85
C GLU A 50 -2.73 -10.43 -3.47
N ILE A 51 -3.54 -9.39 -3.63
CA ILE A 51 -3.07 -8.10 -4.14
C ILE A 51 -2.44 -7.22 -3.06
N ALA A 52 -2.60 -7.56 -1.78
CA ALA A 52 -1.86 -6.96 -0.68
C ALA A 52 -0.57 -7.73 -0.47
N ILE A 53 0.55 -7.06 -0.68
CA ILE A 53 1.89 -7.65 -0.56
C ILE A 53 2.60 -6.98 0.60
N ASP A 54 3.07 -7.80 1.54
CA ASP A 54 3.92 -7.36 2.64
C ASP A 54 5.36 -7.17 2.12
N GLN A 55 5.78 -5.91 2.01
CA GLN A 55 7.13 -5.52 1.64
C GLN A 55 7.90 -4.95 2.84
N THR A 56 7.38 -5.09 4.06
CA THR A 56 7.89 -4.37 5.24
C THR A 56 9.33 -4.76 5.58
N ALA A 57 9.71 -6.02 5.38
CA ALA A 57 11.09 -6.47 5.58
C ALA A 57 12.07 -5.91 4.54
N ALA A 58 11.62 -5.65 3.31
CA ALA A 58 12.45 -5.16 2.22
C ALA A 58 12.53 -3.63 2.19
N SER A 59 11.38 -2.97 2.32
CA SER A 59 11.22 -1.54 2.09
C SER A 59 10.37 -0.82 3.16
N GLY A 60 9.95 -1.50 4.23
CA GLY A 60 9.14 -0.85 5.27
C GLY A 60 7.79 -0.36 4.75
N GLU A 61 7.27 -0.97 3.69
CA GLU A 61 6.04 -0.58 2.99
C GLU A 61 5.06 -1.75 2.87
N TYR A 62 3.79 -1.41 2.67
CA TYR A 62 2.79 -2.32 2.11
C TYR A 62 2.56 -1.98 0.64
N CYS A 63 2.48 -3.00 -0.22
CA CYS A 63 2.17 -2.82 -1.63
C CYS A 63 0.75 -3.29 -1.94
N PHE A 64 -0.02 -2.41 -2.59
CA PHE A 64 -1.31 -2.70 -3.20
C PHE A 64 -1.11 -2.89 -4.71
N ASN A 65 -1.01 -4.14 -5.15
CA ASN A 65 -0.85 -4.49 -6.56
C ASN A 65 -2.20 -4.73 -7.23
N SER A 66 -2.83 -3.64 -7.67
CA SER A 66 -4.15 -3.67 -8.32
C SER A 66 -4.21 -4.48 -9.63
N GLY A 67 -3.07 -4.97 -10.11
CA GLY A 67 -2.93 -5.67 -11.39
C GLY A 67 -2.62 -4.71 -12.52
N HIS A 68 -2.46 -5.25 -13.74
CA HIS A 68 -2.21 -4.47 -14.96
C HIS A 68 -1.00 -3.53 -14.88
N GLY A 69 0.01 -3.89 -14.08
CA GLY A 69 1.22 -3.09 -13.91
C GLY A 69 1.02 -1.84 -13.06
N THR A 70 -0.07 -1.72 -12.28
CA THR A 70 -0.28 -0.59 -11.36
C THR A 70 -0.14 -1.05 -9.91
N MET A 71 0.79 -0.42 -9.20
CA MET A 71 1.09 -0.70 -7.80
C MET A 71 1.11 0.59 -7.00
N VAL A 72 0.72 0.49 -5.73
CA VAL A 72 0.80 1.60 -4.77
C VAL A 72 1.49 1.11 -3.52
N HIS A 73 2.57 1.75 -3.13
CA HIS A 73 3.26 1.50 -1.87
C HIS A 73 2.80 2.50 -0.82
N PHE A 74 2.55 2.00 0.39
CA PHE A 74 2.21 2.80 1.56
C PHE A 74 3.30 2.59 2.61
N ALA A 75 3.94 3.66 3.05
CA ALA A 75 4.93 3.59 4.12
C ALA A 75 4.28 3.13 5.43
N THR A 76 4.94 2.22 6.15
CA THR A 76 4.48 1.81 7.50
C THR A 76 4.69 2.89 8.56
N GLN A 77 5.61 3.82 8.29
CA GLN A 77 5.98 4.94 9.15
C GLN A 77 6.04 6.19 8.28
N PRO A 78 4.89 6.70 7.78
CA PRO A 78 4.85 7.83 6.87
C PRO A 78 5.58 9.03 7.47
N GLU A 79 5.48 9.26 8.79
CA GLU A 79 6.17 10.34 9.50
C GLU A 79 7.70 10.38 9.31
N ARG A 80 8.34 9.27 8.90
CA ARG A 80 9.80 9.14 8.73
C ARG A 80 10.29 9.23 7.28
N THR A 81 9.39 9.42 6.32
CA THR A 81 9.74 9.52 4.90
C THR A 81 9.05 10.72 4.25
N SER A 82 9.47 11.07 3.03
CA SER A 82 8.71 11.95 2.13
C SER A 82 7.96 11.16 1.04
N GLU A 83 8.15 9.84 1.02
CA GLU A 83 7.51 8.88 0.14
C GLU A 83 6.37 8.19 0.93
N ASP A 84 5.42 8.95 1.44
CA ASP A 84 4.31 8.39 2.25
C ASP A 84 3.48 7.41 1.41
N ILE A 85 3.27 7.79 0.15
CA ILE A 85 2.66 6.97 -0.88
C ILE A 85 3.54 7.01 -2.13
N VAL A 86 3.82 5.87 -2.74
CA VAL A 86 4.48 5.78 -4.04
C VAL A 86 3.59 5.07 -5.02
N TYR A 87 3.27 5.72 -6.13
CA TYR A 87 2.56 5.09 -7.25
C TYR A 87 3.55 4.63 -8.29
N GLU A 88 3.41 3.39 -8.74
CA GLU A 88 4.22 2.78 -9.79
C GLU A 88 3.34 2.26 -10.92
N PHE A 89 3.74 2.54 -12.16
CA PHE A 89 3.01 2.16 -13.35
C PHE A 89 3.93 1.54 -14.39
N ASP A 90 3.56 0.37 -14.93
CA ASP A 90 4.11 -0.15 -16.16
C ASP A 90 3.83 0.83 -17.31
N VAL A 91 4.90 1.36 -17.88
CA VAL A 91 4.85 2.42 -18.89
C VAL A 91 5.04 1.88 -20.31
N SER A 92 5.10 0.56 -20.50
CA SER A 92 5.36 -0.08 -21.80
C SER A 92 4.41 0.42 -22.91
N GLY A 93 3.11 0.49 -22.59
CA GLY A 93 2.10 0.98 -23.54
C GLY A 93 2.24 2.47 -23.86
N LEU A 94 2.65 3.29 -22.89
CA LEU A 94 2.87 4.72 -23.10
C LEU A 94 4.13 4.99 -23.92
N ILE A 95 5.20 4.21 -23.72
CA ILE A 95 6.40 4.25 -24.58
C ILE A 95 6.03 3.87 -26.01
N ALA A 96 5.26 2.80 -26.19
CA ALA A 96 4.77 2.41 -27.52
C ALA A 96 3.91 3.50 -28.18
N ALA A 97 3.23 4.34 -27.38
CA ALA A 97 2.45 5.48 -27.83
C ALA A 97 3.27 6.78 -27.99
N GLY A 98 4.59 6.76 -27.76
CA GLY A 98 5.48 7.89 -28.00
C GLY A 98 5.91 8.68 -26.77
N LEU A 99 5.67 8.19 -25.55
CA LEU A 99 6.36 8.72 -24.37
C LEU A 99 7.86 8.52 -24.52
N ASP A 100 8.64 9.59 -24.32
CA ASP A 100 10.11 9.56 -24.31
C ASP A 100 10.64 9.53 -22.86
N PRO A 101 11.11 8.37 -22.36
CA PRO A 101 11.59 8.24 -20.98
C PRO A 101 12.86 9.03 -20.69
N SER A 102 13.62 9.44 -21.72
CA SER A 102 14.85 10.22 -21.52
C SER A 102 14.58 11.60 -20.92
N ARG A 103 13.33 12.05 -20.96
CA ARG A 103 12.86 13.32 -20.38
C ARG A 103 12.49 13.22 -18.90
N LEU A 104 12.49 12.02 -18.34
CA LEU A 104 12.18 11.75 -16.93
C LEU A 104 13.47 11.55 -16.14
N GLN A 105 13.42 11.88 -14.85
CA GLN A 105 14.52 11.60 -13.94
C GLN A 105 14.62 10.08 -13.71
N GLN A 106 15.82 9.55 -13.54
CA GLN A 106 15.96 8.14 -13.16
C GLN A 106 15.46 7.96 -11.73
N LEU A 107 14.75 6.85 -11.46
CA LEU A 107 14.27 6.51 -10.13
C LEU A 107 15.45 6.41 -9.16
N PRO A 108 15.51 7.27 -8.12
CA PRO A 108 16.61 7.27 -7.17
C PRO A 108 16.45 6.12 -6.17
N GLU A 109 17.42 5.98 -5.27
CA GLU A 109 17.28 5.11 -4.10
C GLU A 109 16.07 5.52 -3.25
N ARG A 110 15.49 4.56 -2.52
CA ARG A 110 14.34 4.77 -1.62
C ARG A 110 14.61 5.91 -0.64
N GLY A 111 13.60 6.73 -0.38
CA GLY A 111 13.67 7.90 0.48
C GLY A 111 14.33 9.12 -0.15
N ARG A 112 14.66 9.09 -1.45
CA ARG A 112 15.28 10.20 -2.19
C ARG A 112 14.42 10.73 -3.33
N MET A 113 13.22 10.20 -3.54
CA MET A 113 12.27 10.81 -4.47
C MET A 113 11.86 12.17 -3.95
N THR A 114 11.76 13.15 -4.85
CA THR A 114 11.10 14.42 -4.55
C THR A 114 9.60 14.26 -4.81
N PRO A 115 8.71 14.50 -3.83
CA PRO A 115 7.27 14.38 -4.02
C PRO A 115 6.77 15.20 -5.20
N GLY A 116 5.84 14.66 -5.97
CA GLY A 116 5.30 15.29 -7.18
C GLY A 116 6.19 15.19 -8.43
N THR A 117 7.41 14.66 -8.32
CA THR A 117 8.30 14.45 -9.47
C THR A 117 8.09 13.05 -10.06
N TRP A 118 8.00 12.98 -11.39
CA TRP A 118 7.95 11.72 -12.12
C TRP A 118 9.34 11.17 -12.38
N TYR A 119 9.53 9.92 -11.98
CA TYR A 119 10.75 9.16 -12.16
C TYR A 119 10.53 7.98 -13.11
N PHE A 120 11.60 7.52 -13.74
CA PHE A 120 11.61 6.38 -14.65
C PHE A 120 12.60 5.33 -14.17
N LEU A 121 12.18 4.08 -14.22
CA LEU A 121 13.00 2.90 -13.99
C LEU A 121 12.99 2.07 -15.28
N ALA A 122 14.17 1.83 -15.84
CA ALA A 122 14.28 1.06 -17.08
C ALA A 122 13.97 -0.43 -16.83
N LYS A 123 13.52 -1.12 -17.88
CA LYS A 123 13.28 -2.56 -17.85
C LYS A 123 14.49 -3.32 -17.30
N GLY A 124 14.25 -4.22 -16.35
CA GLY A 124 15.28 -5.08 -15.76
C GLY A 124 16.17 -4.39 -14.73
N GLN A 125 15.97 -3.11 -14.44
CA GLN A 125 16.66 -2.43 -13.34
C GLN A 125 16.03 -2.78 -11.99
N GLN A 126 16.86 -2.72 -10.95
CA GLN A 126 16.43 -2.98 -9.58
C GLN A 126 15.55 -1.84 -9.07
N ASP A 127 14.40 -2.21 -8.56
CA ASP A 127 13.44 -1.29 -7.97
C ASP A 127 13.70 -1.12 -6.47
N PRO A 128 13.85 0.13 -5.98
CA PRO A 128 14.11 0.44 -4.58
C PRO A 128 12.98 0.06 -3.60
N HIS A 129 11.73 -0.09 -4.07
CA HIS A 129 10.57 -0.47 -3.25
C HIS A 129 10.31 -1.98 -3.29
N HIS A 130 10.76 -2.66 -4.35
CA HIS A 130 10.60 -4.11 -4.48
C HIS A 130 11.86 -4.92 -4.14
N ALA A 131 13.03 -4.28 -4.05
CA ALA A 131 14.35 -4.90 -3.89
C ALA A 131 14.68 -5.98 -4.96
N ARG A 132 14.00 -5.95 -6.10
CA ARG A 132 14.19 -6.88 -7.23
C ARG A 132 14.12 -6.12 -8.57
N ALA A 133 14.59 -6.77 -9.62
CA ALA A 133 14.48 -6.22 -10.97
C ALA A 133 13.02 -6.21 -11.45
N MET A 134 12.57 -5.08 -12.01
CA MET A 134 11.22 -4.98 -12.58
C MET A 134 11.20 -5.53 -14.01
N PRO A 135 10.22 -6.38 -14.35
CA PRO A 135 10.18 -7.05 -15.66
C PRO A 135 9.85 -6.10 -16.81
N ASN A 136 9.22 -4.97 -16.50
CA ASN A 136 8.76 -3.95 -17.44
C ASN A 136 9.35 -2.59 -17.04
N PRO A 137 9.47 -1.64 -17.98
CA PRO A 137 9.79 -0.27 -17.63
C PRO A 137 8.69 0.33 -16.75
N THR A 138 9.08 1.08 -15.72
CA THR A 138 8.16 1.63 -14.73
C THR A 138 8.34 3.15 -14.65
N ILE A 139 7.25 3.89 -14.44
CA ILE A 139 7.32 5.25 -13.91
C ILE A 139 6.81 5.27 -12.48
N ALA A 140 7.42 6.12 -11.65
CA ALA A 140 7.08 6.25 -10.25
C ALA A 140 6.88 7.73 -9.86
N ILE A 141 5.96 7.97 -8.92
CA ILE A 141 5.76 9.28 -8.30
C ILE A 141 5.47 9.11 -6.82
N ALA A 142 6.15 9.91 -6.00
CA ALA A 142 5.92 9.96 -4.56
C ALA A 142 4.93 11.07 -4.20
N VAL A 143 4.12 10.83 -3.18
CA VAL A 143 3.22 11.80 -2.54
C VAL A 143 3.62 11.90 -1.07
N ASN A 144 3.79 13.14 -0.61
CA ASN A 144 3.93 13.48 0.80
C ASN A 144 2.62 14.12 1.25
N ILE A 145 1.99 13.57 2.29
CA ILE A 145 0.67 14.01 2.78
C ILE A 145 0.77 14.99 3.95
N LYS A 146 1.96 15.51 4.23
CA LYS A 146 2.27 16.48 5.29
C LYS A 146 2.36 17.90 4.76
#